data_AF-A0AAU0F5N2-F1
#
_entry.id   AF-A0AAU0F5N2-F1
#
_cell.length_a   1.000
_cell.length_b   1.000
_cell.length_c   1.000
_cell.angle_alpha   90.00
_cell.angle_beta   90.00
_cell.angle_gamma   90.00
#
_symmetry.space_group_name_H-M   'P 1'
#
loop_
_entity.id
_entity.type
_entity.pdbx_description
1 polymer ?
#
loop_
_entity_poly.entity_id
_entity_poly.type
_entity_poly.pdbx_seq_one_letter_code
_entity_poly.pdbx_strand_id
1 'polypeptide(L)'
;MNKITPLFLLALFSCNTQFFYKHAQNGDLIFVEAQKEKLSGAISRVTAKNDNVLSYDHLGLVETDGKNKYILHAAPENGSEKIPLKSFIKTNKKEIEPKAFIA
;
A
#
# COMPACT_ATOMS: atom_id res chain seq x y z
N MET A 1 -3.21 33.65 34.37
CA MET A 1 -2.40 33.24 33.18
C MET A 1 -2.73 31.80 32.87
N ASN A 2 -3.62 31.58 31.91
CA ASN A 2 -4.20 30.27 31.60
C ASN A 2 -3.18 29.41 30.85
N LYS A 3 -2.71 28.32 31.47
CA LYS A 3 -1.79 27.34 30.89
C LYS A 3 -2.55 26.19 30.19
N ILE A 4 -3.40 26.50 29.21
CA ILE A 4 -4.20 25.48 28.45
C ILE A 4 -3.74 25.40 26.98
N THR A 5 -2.45 25.58 26.72
CA THR A 5 -1.91 25.61 25.35
C THR A 5 -0.69 24.70 25.20
N PRO A 6 -0.87 23.37 25.33
CA PRO A 6 -0.19 22.52 24.37
C PRO A 6 -1.01 21.31 23.86
N LEU A 7 -2.27 21.12 24.28
CA LEU A 7 -3.02 19.91 23.91
C LEU A 7 -3.62 19.95 22.48
N PHE A 8 -3.82 21.15 21.91
CA PHE A 8 -4.47 21.30 20.60
C PHE A 8 -3.53 21.06 19.40
N LEU A 9 -2.21 21.08 19.60
CA LEU A 9 -1.24 20.95 18.50
C LEU A 9 -0.97 19.49 18.07
N LEU A 10 -1.34 18.49 18.89
CA LEU A 10 -1.12 17.07 18.56
C LEU A 10 -2.14 16.50 17.56
N ALA A 11 -3.25 17.19 17.30
CA ALA A 11 -4.35 16.65 16.49
C ALA A 11 -4.10 16.67 14.96
N LEU A 12 -3.07 17.39 14.49
CA LEU A 12 -2.88 17.64 13.05
C LEU A 12 -2.06 16.55 12.31
N PHE A 13 -1.50 15.56 13.00
CA PHE A 13 -0.62 14.55 12.37
C PHE A 13 -1.31 13.26 11.89
N SER A 14 -2.64 13.17 11.94
CA SER A 14 -3.36 11.89 11.71
C SER A 14 -4.18 11.81 10.42
N CYS A 15 -3.81 12.51 9.34
CA CYS A 15 -4.62 12.46 8.10
C CYS A 15 -3.77 12.39 6.83
N ASN A 16 -3.48 11.18 6.35
CA ASN A 16 -3.07 10.95 4.95
C ASN A 16 -3.43 9.53 4.47
N THR A 17 -3.31 8.52 5.33
CA THR A 17 -3.63 7.13 4.95
C THR A 17 -5.13 6.90 4.69
N GLN A 18 -6.02 7.68 5.31
CA GLN A 18 -7.48 7.48 5.18
C GLN A 18 -8.04 7.80 3.79
N PHE A 19 -7.34 8.62 2.99
CA PHE A 19 -7.80 9.01 1.66
C PHE A 19 -7.83 7.82 0.69
N PHE A 20 -6.74 7.04 0.64
CA PHE A 20 -6.64 5.85 -0.20
C PHE A 20 -7.73 4.81 0.12
N TYR A 21 -7.87 4.47 1.41
CA TYR A 21 -8.88 3.51 1.87
C TYR A 21 -10.30 3.93 1.50
N LYS A 22 -10.58 5.23 1.44
CA LYS A 22 -11.92 5.73 1.10
C LYS A 22 -12.19 5.68 -0.40
N HIS A 23 -11.22 6.01 -1.25
CA HIS A 23 -11.46 6.23 -2.69
C HIS A 23 -11.18 5.03 -3.59
N ALA A 24 -10.49 3.98 -3.12
CA ALA A 24 -10.26 2.78 -3.93
C ALA A 24 -11.55 2.12 -4.44
N GLN A 25 -11.61 1.73 -5.71
CA GLN A 25 -12.78 1.19 -6.41
C GLN A 25 -12.46 -0.16 -7.08
N ASN A 26 -13.51 -0.87 -7.50
CA ASN A 26 -13.35 -2.08 -8.30
C ASN A 26 -12.51 -1.81 -9.55
N GLY A 27 -11.48 -2.62 -9.77
CA GLY A 27 -10.62 -2.49 -10.94
C GLY A 27 -9.31 -1.75 -10.68
N ASP A 28 -9.22 -0.98 -9.59
CA ASP A 28 -8.00 -0.27 -9.24
C ASP A 28 -6.86 -1.26 -8.99
N LEU A 29 -5.66 -0.93 -9.47
CA LEU A 29 -4.45 -1.69 -9.17
C LEU A 29 -3.70 -1.09 -7.99
N ILE A 30 -3.12 -1.95 -7.16
CA ILE A 30 -2.16 -1.56 -6.12
C ILE A 30 -0.81 -2.18 -6.46
N PHE A 31 0.22 -1.34 -6.48
CA PHE A 31 1.61 -1.76 -6.66
C PHE A 31 2.35 -1.74 -5.33
N VAL A 32 3.21 -2.75 -5.11
CA VAL A 32 4.11 -2.85 -3.97
C VAL A 32 5.54 -2.63 -4.45
N GLU A 33 6.28 -1.76 -3.76
CA GLU A 33 7.66 -1.45 -4.13
C GLU A 33 8.57 -2.66 -3.89
N ALA A 34 9.49 -2.88 -4.83
CA ALA A 34 10.45 -3.96 -4.73
C ALA A 34 11.50 -3.69 -3.64
N GLN A 35 11.77 -4.70 -2.82
CA GLN A 35 12.95 -4.77 -1.98
C GLN A 35 14.21 -4.89 -2.84
N LYS A 36 15.34 -4.43 -2.29
CA LYS A 36 16.64 -4.49 -2.98
C LYS A 36 17.22 -5.90 -3.08
N GLU A 37 16.72 -6.85 -2.29
CA GLU A 37 17.33 -8.17 -2.10
C GLU A 37 16.38 -9.32 -2.47
N LYS A 38 16.95 -10.54 -2.55
CA LYS A 38 16.23 -11.79 -2.84
C LYS A 38 15.44 -11.73 -4.15
N LEU A 39 14.30 -12.44 -4.22
CA LEU A 39 13.45 -12.53 -5.41
C LEU A 39 12.93 -11.15 -5.82
N SER A 40 12.52 -10.34 -4.85
CA SER A 40 12.08 -8.97 -5.05
C SER A 40 13.13 -8.11 -5.77
N GLY A 41 14.39 -8.17 -5.29
CA GLY A 41 15.51 -7.48 -5.92
C GLY A 41 15.87 -8.06 -7.29
N ALA A 42 15.67 -9.37 -7.50
CA ALA A 42 15.87 -9.99 -8.81
C ALA A 42 14.85 -9.49 -9.84
N ILE A 43 13.57 -9.40 -9.45
CA ILE A 43 12.51 -8.82 -10.28
C ILE A 43 12.86 -7.36 -10.60
N SER A 44 13.25 -6.58 -9.60
CA SER A 44 13.63 -5.18 -9.80
C SER A 44 14.77 -5.01 -10.80
N ARG A 45 15.85 -5.80 -10.70
CA ARG A 45 16.99 -5.70 -11.62
C ARG A 45 16.64 -6.00 -13.09
N VAL A 46 15.55 -6.74 -13.34
CA VAL A 46 15.13 -7.09 -14.71
C VAL A 46 14.00 -6.22 -15.25
N THR A 47 13.22 -5.56 -14.37
CA THR A 47 12.08 -4.71 -14.77
C THR A 47 12.38 -3.21 -14.66
N ALA A 48 13.35 -2.80 -13.85
CA ALA A 48 13.70 -1.39 -13.69
C ALA A 48 14.33 -0.82 -14.98
N LYS A 49 13.84 0.35 -15.40
CA LYS A 49 14.41 1.08 -16.55
C LYS A 49 15.73 1.78 -16.20
N ASN A 50 15.91 2.14 -14.93
CA ASN A 50 17.15 2.68 -14.35
C ASN A 50 17.10 2.56 -12.82
N ASP A 51 18.25 2.64 -12.16
CA ASP A 51 18.39 2.44 -10.71
C ASP A 51 17.77 3.56 -9.85
N ASN A 52 17.33 4.67 -10.48
CA ASN A 52 16.77 5.85 -9.80
C ASN A 52 15.24 5.94 -9.88
N VAL A 53 14.58 4.96 -10.53
CA VAL A 53 13.12 4.89 -10.67
C VAL A 53 12.58 3.84 -9.72
N LEU A 54 11.45 4.16 -9.07
CA LEU A 54 10.71 3.22 -8.21
C LEU A 54 10.37 1.96 -9.01
N SER A 55 10.74 0.80 -8.46
CA SER A 55 10.48 -0.50 -9.04
C SER A 55 9.41 -1.21 -8.21
N TYR A 56 8.59 -2.04 -8.87
CA TYR A 56 7.53 -2.79 -8.22
C TYR A 56 7.72 -4.28 -8.53
N ASP A 57 7.48 -5.14 -7.55
CA ASP A 57 7.63 -6.59 -7.69
C ASP A 57 6.33 -7.35 -7.47
N HIS A 58 5.34 -6.70 -6.87
CA HIS A 58 4.05 -7.30 -6.55
C HIS A 58 2.89 -6.37 -6.84
N LEU A 59 1.76 -6.95 -7.26
CA LEU A 59 0.56 -6.23 -7.65
C LEU A 59 -0.70 -6.89 -7.09
N GLY A 60 -1.74 -6.10 -6.86
CA GLY A 60 -3.06 -6.57 -6.46
C GLY A 60 -4.18 -5.78 -7.10
N LEU A 61 -5.34 -6.41 -7.27
CA LEU A 61 -6.55 -5.82 -7.82
C LEU A 61 -7.54 -5.52 -6.70
N VAL A 62 -8.07 -4.31 -6.67
CA VAL A 62 -9.09 -3.90 -5.70
C VAL A 62 -10.44 -4.48 -6.07
N GLU A 63 -11.06 -5.11 -5.09
CA GLU A 63 -12.47 -5.50 -5.08
C GLU A 63 -13.17 -4.77 -3.91
N THR A 64 -14.30 -4.13 -4.20
CA THR A 64 -15.19 -3.48 -3.26
C THR A 64 -16.51 -4.23 -3.20
N ASP A 65 -16.87 -4.68 -1.99
CA ASP A 65 -18.16 -5.30 -1.67
C ASP A 65 -18.86 -4.47 -0.60
N GLY A 66 -19.76 -3.60 -1.04
CA GLY A 66 -20.40 -2.59 -0.21
C GLY A 66 -19.38 -1.65 0.45
N LYS A 67 -19.24 -1.74 1.77
CA LYS A 67 -18.25 -0.94 2.54
C LYS A 67 -16.91 -1.67 2.73
N ASN A 68 -16.85 -2.95 2.38
CA ASN A 68 -15.66 -3.76 2.55
C ASN A 68 -14.78 -3.64 1.30
N LYS A 69 -13.47 -3.63 1.51
CA LYS A 69 -12.48 -3.60 0.42
C LYS A 69 -11.50 -4.74 0.60
N TYR A 70 -11.22 -5.41 -0.51
CA TYR A 70 -10.38 -6.58 -0.61
C TYR A 70 -9.33 -6.36 -1.69
N ILE A 71 -8.25 -7.14 -1.60
CA ILE A 71 -7.24 -7.26 -2.64
C ILE A 71 -7.23 -8.70 -3.12
N LEU A 72 -7.40 -8.84 -4.43
CA LEU A 72 -7.19 -10.06 -5.18
C LEU A 72 -5.75 -10.05 -5.68
N HIS A 73 -4.92 -11.01 -5.26
CA HIS A 73 -3.53 -11.11 -5.74
C HIS A 73 -3.02 -12.54 -5.69
N ALA A 74 -1.89 -12.80 -6.34
CA ALA A 74 -1.16 -14.04 -6.22
C ALA A 74 -0.13 -13.94 -5.07
N ALA A 75 -0.47 -14.45 -3.89
CA ALA A 75 0.48 -14.52 -2.78
C ALA A 75 1.57 -15.57 -3.03
N PRO A 76 2.81 -15.33 -2.55
CA PRO A 76 3.91 -16.29 -2.67
C PRO A 76 3.58 -17.68 -2.09
N GLU A 77 2.89 -17.71 -0.93
CA GLU A 77 2.62 -18.95 -0.20
C GLU A 77 1.28 -19.59 -0.57
N ASN A 78 0.24 -18.77 -0.81
CA ASN A 78 -1.14 -19.25 -0.97
C ASN A 78 -1.63 -19.25 -2.43
N GLY A 79 -0.81 -18.79 -3.38
CA GLY A 79 -1.25 -18.58 -4.76
C GLY A 79 -2.34 -17.50 -4.84
N SER A 80 -3.36 -17.69 -5.67
CA SER A 80 -4.45 -16.72 -5.81
C SER A 80 -5.28 -16.61 -4.53
N GLU A 81 -5.23 -15.46 -3.88
CA GLU A 81 -5.96 -15.20 -2.64
C GLU A 81 -6.74 -13.88 -2.67
N LYS A 82 -7.76 -13.83 -1.80
CA LYS A 82 -8.53 -12.63 -1.50
C LYS A 82 -8.35 -12.29 -0.02
N ILE A 83 -7.77 -11.12 0.26
CA ILE A 83 -7.57 -10.65 1.64
C ILE A 83 -8.12 -9.24 1.86
N PRO A 84 -8.50 -8.86 3.09
CA PRO A 84 -8.94 -7.50 3.37
C PRO A 84 -7.84 -6.47 3.02
N LEU A 85 -8.23 -5.34 2.42
CA LEU A 85 -7.30 -4.27 2.03
C LEU A 85 -6.42 -3.80 3.20
N LYS A 86 -7.00 -3.73 4.40
CA LYS A 86 -6.28 -3.36 5.62
C LYS A 86 -5.20 -4.39 5.99
N SER A 87 -5.50 -5.67 5.80
CA SER A 87 -4.54 -6.75 6.04
C SER A 87 -3.42 -6.70 5.00
N PHE A 88 -3.75 -6.53 3.72
CA PHE A 88 -2.78 -6.38 2.63
C PHE A 88 -1.80 -5.23 2.90
N ILE A 89 -2.31 -4.03 3.25
CA ILE A 89 -1.47 -2.89 3.57
C ILE A 89 -0.63 -3.14 4.83
N LYS A 90 -1.19 -3.78 5.86
CA LYS A 90 -0.45 -4.07 7.11
C LYS A 90 0.71 -5.02 6.87
N THR A 91 0.50 -6.10 6.12
CA THR A 91 1.54 -7.09 5.79
C THR A 91 2.69 -6.45 5.03
N ASN A 92 2.39 -5.49 4.17
CA ASN A 92 3.38 -4.79 3.35
C ASN A 92 3.88 -3.47 4.00
N LYS A 93 3.42 -3.10 5.21
CA LYS A 93 3.69 -1.77 5.82
C LYS A 93 5.13 -1.53 6.30
N LYS A 94 6.03 -2.52 6.22
CA LYS A 94 7.47 -2.24 6.36
C LYS A 94 8.05 -1.57 5.10
N GLU A 95 7.28 -1.51 4.02
CA GLU A 95 7.71 -1.11 2.68
C GLU A 95 6.67 -0.24 1.95
N ILE A 96 5.64 0.26 2.69
CA ILE A 96 4.62 1.15 2.13
C ILE A 96 4.65 2.47 2.89
N GLU A 97 5.52 3.38 2.45
CA GLU A 97 5.06 4.76 2.21
C GLU A 97 3.89 4.63 1.21
N PRO A 98 2.70 5.19 1.45
CA PRO A 98 1.55 5.02 0.59
C PRO A 98 1.76 5.79 -0.72
N LYS A 99 2.56 5.22 -1.62
CA LYS A 99 2.55 5.47 -3.04
C LYS A 99 1.90 4.27 -3.74
N ALA A 100 0.80 3.78 -3.16
CA ALA A 100 -0.15 2.98 -3.90
C ALA A 100 -0.75 3.90 -4.97
N PHE A 101 -0.25 3.76 -6.20
CA PHE A 101 -0.80 4.45 -7.35
C PHE A 101 -1.97 3.62 -7.88
N ILE A 102 -3.14 4.23 -7.91
CA ILE A 102 -4.27 3.74 -8.70
C ILE A 102 -4.03 4.26 -10.11
N ALA A 103 -3.86 3.35 -11.07
CA ALA A 103 -3.78 3.67 -12.49
C ALA A 103 -5.19 3.88 -13.08
#